data_AF-A0A845ZCV7-F1
#
_entry.id   AF-A0A845ZCV7-F1
#
_cell.length_a   1.000
_cell.length_b   1.000
_cell.length_c   1.000
_cell.angle_alpha   90.00
_cell.angle_beta   90.00
_cell.angle_gamma   90.00
#
_symmetry.space_group_name_H-M   'P 1'
#
loop_
_entity.id
_entity.type
_entity.pdbx_description
1 polymer ?
#
loop_
_entity_poly.entity_id
_entity_poly.type
_entity_poly.pdbx_seq_one_letter_code
_entity_poly.pdbx_strand_id
1 'polypeptide(L)'
;AMFAKMSHLLFLKLKRWAYRRHPQKSRTWVAHKYWRLDEGHWTFSPPDGVALYQHNSTPIRRHIKVRGVKSPYDGDWVYWTKRQQRQPGLAKNVMTLLKRQEGRCPWCHLYFQSGDTWQIDHIIPKSRGGQDGYHNLQLLHAHCHHHKTASEHRHKQTSGADDNSHLTEEPDEARVSRPVLQPSGGGDPVA
;
A
#
# COMPACT_ATOMS: atom_id res chain seq x y z
N ALA A 1 22.38 29.75 2.65
CA ALA A 1 21.01 29.49 3.14
C ALA A 1 20.04 29.36 1.95
N MET A 2 19.65 28.13 1.58
CA MET A 2 18.83 27.87 0.40
C MET A 2 17.40 28.46 0.51
N PHE A 3 16.75 28.30 1.67
CA PHE A 3 15.41 28.83 1.91
C PHE A 3 15.33 30.37 1.92
N ALA A 4 16.37 31.06 2.39
CA ALA A 4 16.42 32.52 2.36
C ALA A 4 16.36 33.07 0.93
N LYS A 5 17.12 32.45 0.01
CA LYS A 5 17.09 32.81 -1.41
C LYS A 5 15.72 32.54 -2.04
N MET A 6 15.09 31.41 -1.74
CA MET A 6 13.76 31.07 -2.24
C MET A 6 12.69 32.06 -1.74
N SER A 7 12.66 32.36 -0.45
CA SER A 7 11.75 33.36 0.13
C SER A 7 11.92 34.73 -0.52
N HIS A 8 13.16 35.17 -0.73
CA HIS A 8 13.45 36.45 -1.37
C HIS A 8 12.94 36.50 -2.82
N LEU A 9 13.23 35.47 -3.63
CA LEU A 9 12.77 35.41 -5.01
C LEU A 9 11.24 35.35 -5.11
N LEU A 10 10.60 34.57 -4.23
CA LEU A 10 9.14 34.49 -4.15
C LEU A 10 8.53 35.86 -3.81
N PHE A 11 9.09 36.55 -2.82
CA PHE A 11 8.67 37.90 -2.45
C PHE A 11 8.75 38.87 -3.63
N LEU A 12 9.86 38.89 -4.38
CA LEU A 12 10.02 39.75 -5.55
C LEU A 12 8.99 39.45 -6.65
N LYS A 13 8.70 38.16 -6.90
CA LYS A 13 7.70 37.73 -7.87
C LYS A 13 6.29 38.18 -7.46
N LEU A 14 5.91 37.96 -6.19
CA LEU A 14 4.62 38.38 -5.64
C LEU A 14 4.47 39.91 -5.66
N LYS A 15 5.51 40.65 -5.27
CA LYS A 15 5.55 42.11 -5.32
C LYS A 15 5.33 42.64 -6.74
N ARG A 16 6.04 42.10 -7.74
CA ARG A 16 5.89 42.51 -9.14
C ARG A 16 4.50 42.20 -9.68
N TRP A 17 3.95 41.03 -9.34
CA TRP A 17 2.57 40.65 -9.70
C TRP A 17 1.55 41.61 -9.07
N ALA A 18 1.67 41.90 -7.78
CA ALA A 18 0.73 42.74 -7.05
C ALA A 18 0.71 44.18 -7.61
N TYR A 19 1.89 44.75 -7.91
CA TYR A 19 1.98 46.07 -8.54
C TYR A 19 1.38 46.10 -9.94
N ARG A 20 1.57 45.05 -10.74
CA ARG A 20 0.96 44.96 -12.07
C ARG A 20 -0.56 44.85 -12.02
N ARG A 21 -1.10 44.18 -11.01
CA ARG A 21 -2.54 43.99 -10.82
C ARG A 21 -3.26 45.29 -10.44
N HIS A 22 -2.57 46.24 -9.82
CA HIS A 22 -3.13 47.50 -9.35
C HIS A 22 -2.33 48.71 -9.86
N PRO A 23 -2.36 49.00 -11.17
CA PRO A 23 -1.54 50.06 -11.77
C PRO A 23 -1.92 51.46 -11.28
N GLN A 24 -3.18 51.66 -10.87
CA GLN A 24 -3.73 52.94 -10.40
C GLN A 24 -3.66 53.12 -8.87
N LYS A 25 -3.05 52.19 -8.14
CA LYS A 25 -2.96 52.25 -6.67
C LYS A 25 -1.52 52.47 -6.24
N SER A 26 -1.34 53.17 -5.12
CA SER A 26 -0.01 53.39 -4.55
C SER A 26 0.60 52.06 -4.10
N ARG A 27 1.93 51.99 -4.10
CA ARG A 27 2.67 50.81 -3.63
C ARG A 27 2.35 50.49 -2.16
N THR A 28 2.13 51.52 -1.35
CA THR A 28 1.73 51.39 0.06
C THR A 28 0.38 50.72 0.17
N TRP A 29 -0.62 51.16 -0.61
CA TRP A 29 -1.94 50.52 -0.63
C TRP A 29 -1.85 49.05 -1.05
N VAL A 30 -1.04 48.73 -2.07
CA VAL A 30 -0.84 47.34 -2.52
C VAL A 30 -0.16 46.51 -1.43
N ALA A 31 0.79 47.08 -0.69
CA ALA A 31 1.45 46.41 0.42
C ALA A 31 0.46 46.06 1.53
N HIS A 32 -0.35 47.03 2.00
CA HIS A 32 -1.39 46.78 3.01
C HIS A 32 -2.47 45.80 2.57
N LYS A 33 -2.76 45.70 1.26
CA LYS A 33 -3.76 44.77 0.74
C LYS A 33 -3.30 43.30 0.77
N TYR A 34 -2.03 43.04 0.55
CA TYR A 34 -1.52 41.67 0.33
C TYR A 34 -0.49 41.22 1.36
N TRP A 35 0.04 42.10 2.19
CA TRP A 35 1.00 41.77 3.25
C TRP A 35 0.45 42.21 4.61
N ARG A 36 0.55 41.32 5.60
CA ARG A 36 0.11 41.54 6.99
C ARG A 36 1.08 42.42 7.79
N LEU A 37 1.16 43.69 7.38
CA LEU A 37 2.03 44.68 7.98
C LEU A 37 1.61 45.07 9.41
N ASP A 38 0.35 44.82 9.76
CA ASP A 38 -0.26 44.98 11.09
C ASP A 38 0.38 44.07 12.15
N GLU A 39 0.78 42.86 11.76
CA GLU A 39 1.51 41.92 12.62
C GLU A 39 3.03 42.17 12.60
N GLY A 40 3.50 43.24 11.95
CA GLY A 40 4.93 43.56 11.81
C GLY A 40 5.68 42.60 10.87
N HIS A 41 4.97 41.79 10.09
CA HIS A 41 5.54 40.75 9.25
C HIS A 41 5.22 40.97 7.78
N TRP A 42 6.22 40.84 6.91
CA TRP A 42 6.02 40.83 5.45
C TRP A 42 5.48 39.46 4.96
N THR A 43 4.41 38.99 5.58
CA THR A 43 3.74 37.73 5.23
C THR A 43 2.66 38.00 4.21
N PHE A 44 2.77 37.37 3.03
CA PHE A 44 1.77 37.48 1.99
C PHE A 44 0.47 36.77 2.42
N SER A 45 -0.64 37.49 2.44
CA SER A 45 -1.98 36.99 2.76
C SER A 45 -2.98 37.76 1.88
N PRO A 46 -3.71 37.09 0.98
CA PRO A 46 -4.84 37.71 0.30
C PRO A 46 -5.92 38.15 1.33
N PRO A 47 -6.75 39.16 1.02
CA PRO A 47 -7.84 39.58 1.90
C PRO A 47 -8.78 38.44 2.31
N ASP A 48 -9.10 37.55 1.36
CA ASP A 48 -10.01 36.41 1.56
C ASP A 48 -9.26 35.07 1.68
N GLY A 49 -7.94 35.11 1.94
CA GLY A 49 -7.07 33.95 1.81
C GLY A 49 -6.23 33.67 3.05
N VAL A 50 -5.73 32.43 3.12
CA VAL A 50 -4.75 32.04 4.14
C VAL A 50 -3.37 32.64 3.85
N ALA A 51 -2.62 32.90 4.91
CA ALA A 51 -1.24 33.34 4.80
C ALA A 51 -0.39 32.30 4.05
N LEU A 52 0.47 32.77 3.16
CA LEU A 52 1.35 31.91 2.39
C LEU A 52 2.40 31.28 3.30
N TYR A 53 2.56 29.96 3.18
CA TYR A 53 3.55 29.22 3.95
C TYR A 53 4.97 29.69 3.64
N GLN A 54 5.70 30.09 4.68
CA GLN A 54 7.07 30.57 4.52
C GLN A 54 8.07 29.41 4.43
N HIS A 55 9.05 29.53 3.54
CA HIS A 55 10.02 28.46 3.29
C HIS A 55 10.96 28.23 4.49
N ASN A 56 11.23 29.28 5.27
CA ASN A 56 11.99 29.21 6.52
C ASN A 56 11.24 28.45 7.63
N SER A 57 9.91 28.34 7.55
CA SER A 57 9.08 27.59 8.49
C SER A 57 9.13 26.08 8.25
N THR A 58 9.80 25.62 7.18
CA THR A 58 10.03 24.19 6.94
C THR A 58 11.05 23.66 7.93
N PRO A 59 10.67 22.78 8.87
CA PRO A 59 11.60 22.26 9.86
C PRO A 59 12.64 21.35 9.19
N ILE A 60 13.90 21.53 9.58
CA ILE A 60 14.97 20.61 9.20
C ILE A 60 14.76 19.30 9.97
N ARG A 61 14.19 18.29 9.31
CA ARG A 61 14.05 16.94 9.87
C ARG A 61 15.36 16.19 9.71
N ARG A 62 16.08 15.98 10.83
CA ARG A 62 17.32 15.20 10.82
C ARG A 62 16.99 13.71 10.87
N HIS A 63 17.49 12.96 9.91
CA HIS A 63 17.39 11.51 9.91
C HIS A 63 18.59 10.90 10.64
N ILE A 64 18.35 9.85 11.42
CA ILE A 64 19.42 9.08 12.05
C ILE A 64 20.13 8.30 10.93
N LYS A 65 21.45 8.45 10.77
CA LYS A 65 22.21 7.69 9.75
C LYS A 65 22.19 6.18 10.06
N VAL A 66 22.40 5.36 9.03
CA VAL A 66 22.72 3.94 9.23
C VAL A 66 24.09 3.87 9.92
N ARG A 67 24.30 2.93 10.85
CA ARG A 67 25.61 2.74 11.47
C ARG A 67 26.58 2.27 10.39
N GLY A 68 27.78 2.85 10.32
CA GLY A 68 28.69 2.65 9.17
C GLY A 68 29.02 1.19 8.85
N VAL A 69 29.09 0.32 9.86
CA VAL A 69 29.37 -1.12 9.70
C VAL A 69 28.13 -1.97 9.39
N LYS A 70 26.94 -1.37 9.29
CA LYS A 70 25.67 -2.11 9.11
C LYS A 70 25.30 -2.22 7.64
N SER A 71 24.91 -3.43 7.24
CA SER A 71 24.38 -3.76 5.91
C SER A 71 23.03 -4.45 6.06
N PRO A 72 22.02 -4.22 5.20
CA PRO A 72 20.75 -4.96 5.25
C PRO A 72 20.91 -6.48 5.21
N TYR A 73 22.07 -6.96 4.74
CA TYR A 73 22.41 -8.37 4.60
C TYR A 73 23.41 -8.87 5.66
N ASP A 74 23.70 -8.08 6.70
CA ASP A 74 24.64 -8.45 7.78
C ASP A 74 24.05 -9.42 8.82
N GLY A 75 22.78 -9.82 8.66
CA GLY A 75 22.08 -10.70 9.59
C GLY A 75 21.65 -10.03 10.91
N ASP A 76 21.88 -8.73 11.11
CA ASP A 76 21.42 -8.00 12.30
C ASP A 76 19.95 -7.57 12.13
N TRP A 77 19.07 -8.57 12.12
CA TRP A 77 17.63 -8.36 12.00
C TRP A 77 17.09 -7.45 13.11
N VAL A 78 17.66 -7.53 14.31
CA VAL A 78 17.23 -6.68 15.43
C VAL A 78 17.47 -5.20 15.13
N TYR A 79 18.61 -4.84 14.56
CA TYR A 79 18.90 -3.48 14.12
C TYR A 79 17.94 -3.01 13.03
N TRP A 80 17.76 -3.82 11.99
CA TRP A 80 16.95 -3.46 10.83
C TRP A 80 15.45 -3.39 11.15
N THR A 81 14.92 -4.32 11.93
CA THR A 81 13.53 -4.29 12.41
C THR A 81 13.24 -3.05 13.26
N LYS A 82 14.10 -2.71 14.22
CA LYS A 82 13.93 -1.51 15.05
C LYS A 82 13.96 -0.23 14.22
N ARG A 83 14.77 -0.21 13.16
CA ARG A 83 14.87 0.91 12.23
C ARG A 83 13.62 1.01 11.34
N GLN A 84 13.12 -0.13 10.86
CA GLN A 84 11.89 -0.23 10.08
C GLN A 84 10.68 0.29 10.87
N GLN A 85 10.56 -0.08 12.15
CA GLN A 85 9.51 0.42 13.06
C GLN A 85 9.50 1.95 13.23
N ARG A 86 10.63 2.63 12.96
CA ARG A 86 10.80 4.09 13.10
C ARG A 86 10.81 4.82 11.76
N GLN A 87 10.51 4.12 10.66
CA GLN A 87 10.53 4.72 9.33
C GLN A 87 9.44 5.81 9.24
N PRO A 88 9.80 7.05 8.82
CA PRO A 88 8.81 8.09 8.59
C PRO A 88 7.79 7.67 7.52
N GLY A 89 6.51 7.99 7.74
CA GLY A 89 5.45 7.72 6.78
C GLY A 89 4.76 6.37 6.92
N LEU A 90 5.19 5.50 7.83
CA LEU A 90 4.43 4.29 8.16
C LEU A 90 3.14 4.64 8.91
N ALA A 91 2.05 3.96 8.53
CA ALA A 91 0.78 4.08 9.22
C ALA A 91 0.88 3.55 10.67
N LYS A 92 0.12 4.15 11.59
CA LYS A 92 0.18 3.82 13.03
C LYS A 92 -0.13 2.35 13.31
N ASN A 93 -1.14 1.81 12.64
CA ASN A 93 -1.52 0.40 12.74
C ASN A 93 -0.38 -0.54 12.32
N VAL A 94 0.31 -0.25 11.21
CA VAL A 94 1.47 -1.02 10.75
C VAL A 94 2.61 -0.97 11.76
N MET A 95 2.93 0.20 12.31
CA MET A 95 3.97 0.33 13.34
C MET A 95 3.64 -0.48 14.60
N THR A 96 2.37 -0.46 15.04
CA THR A 96 1.89 -1.26 16.16
C THR A 96 2.03 -2.76 15.91
N LEU A 97 1.64 -3.23 14.72
CA LEU A 97 1.75 -4.65 14.34
C LEU A 97 3.21 -5.09 14.22
N LEU A 98 4.07 -4.30 13.55
CA LEU A 98 5.52 -4.57 13.47
C LEU A 98 6.16 -4.66 14.85
N LYS A 99 5.71 -3.86 15.82
CA LYS A 99 6.20 -3.92 17.20
C LYS A 99 5.71 -5.19 17.91
N ARG A 100 4.42 -5.51 17.81
CA ARG A 100 3.82 -6.68 18.46
C ARG A 100 4.36 -8.00 17.90
N GLN A 101 4.65 -8.05 16.62
CA GLN A 101 5.18 -9.24 15.93
C GLN A 101 6.71 -9.29 15.90
N GLU A 102 7.39 -8.37 16.59
CA GLU A 102 8.86 -8.30 16.61
C GLU A 102 9.47 -8.22 15.20
N GLY A 103 8.75 -7.61 14.26
CA GLY A 103 9.13 -7.50 12.85
C GLY A 103 9.12 -8.80 12.06
N ARG A 104 8.50 -9.86 12.56
CA ARG A 104 8.36 -11.14 11.87
C ARG A 104 6.97 -11.30 11.28
N CYS A 105 6.90 -11.92 10.11
CA CYS A 105 5.65 -12.38 9.52
C CYS A 105 5.15 -13.62 10.29
N PRO A 106 3.93 -13.63 10.86
CA PRO A 106 3.37 -14.78 11.57
C PRO A 106 3.17 -16.03 10.71
N TRP A 107 3.11 -15.87 9.39
CA TRP A 107 2.88 -16.99 8.46
C TRP A 107 4.17 -17.72 8.07
N CYS A 108 5.21 -17.00 7.65
CA CYS A 108 6.49 -17.60 7.23
C CYS A 108 7.62 -17.47 8.26
N HIS A 109 7.38 -16.76 9.36
CA HIS A 109 8.33 -16.51 10.45
C HIS A 109 9.60 -15.73 10.07
N LEU A 110 9.71 -15.27 8.82
CA LEU A 110 10.79 -14.41 8.35
C LEU A 110 10.57 -12.96 8.76
N TYR A 111 11.68 -12.22 8.89
CA TYR A 111 11.67 -10.79 9.16
C TYR A 111 11.23 -9.98 7.95
N PHE A 112 10.46 -8.92 8.19
CA PHE A 112 10.20 -7.89 7.19
C PHE A 112 11.48 -7.11 6.86
N GLN A 113 11.81 -7.03 5.58
CA GLN A 113 12.95 -6.31 5.04
C GLN A 113 12.53 -4.99 4.40
N SER A 114 13.52 -4.11 4.22
CA SER A 114 13.33 -2.87 3.46
C SER A 114 13.10 -3.22 1.98
N GLY A 115 11.91 -2.91 1.48
CA GLY A 115 11.50 -3.23 0.11
C GLY A 115 10.40 -4.29 0.02
N ASP A 116 10.13 -5.01 1.13
CA ASP A 116 9.02 -5.95 1.16
C ASP A 116 7.68 -5.26 0.97
N THR A 117 6.77 -5.98 0.31
CA THR A 117 5.35 -5.61 0.28
C THR A 117 4.62 -6.41 1.36
N TRP A 118 3.78 -5.72 2.13
CA TRP A 118 3.03 -6.30 3.24
C TRP A 118 1.58 -5.85 3.22
N GLN A 119 0.73 -6.68 3.83
CA GLN A 119 -0.70 -6.44 3.96
C GLN A 119 -1.13 -6.73 5.39
N ILE A 120 -2.12 -5.98 5.86
CA ILE A 120 -2.79 -6.25 7.14
C ILE A 120 -3.89 -7.26 6.88
N ASP A 121 -3.92 -8.31 7.67
CA ASP A 121 -4.82 -9.44 7.59
C ASP A 121 -5.45 -9.72 8.95
N HIS A 122 -6.61 -10.38 8.95
CA HIS A 122 -7.27 -10.86 10.16
C HIS A 122 -6.86 -12.30 10.45
N ILE A 123 -6.38 -12.58 11.68
CA ILE A 123 -6.03 -13.92 12.16
C ILE A 123 -7.23 -14.86 12.02
N ILE A 124 -8.38 -14.42 12.55
CA ILE A 124 -9.68 -15.01 12.28
C ILE A 124 -10.35 -14.15 11.20
N PRO A 125 -10.65 -14.69 10.01
CA PRO A 125 -11.33 -13.93 8.96
C PRO A 125 -12.66 -13.35 9.41
N LYS A 126 -13.04 -12.18 8.86
CA LYS A 126 -14.37 -11.56 9.12
C LYS A 126 -15.53 -12.51 8.83
N SER A 127 -15.42 -13.32 7.77
CA SER A 127 -16.42 -14.32 7.40
C SER A 127 -16.62 -15.43 8.44
N ARG A 128 -15.67 -15.59 9.38
CA ARG A 128 -15.72 -16.52 10.51
C ARG A 128 -15.87 -15.78 11.86
N GLY A 129 -16.43 -14.57 11.84
CA GLY A 129 -16.70 -13.79 13.05
C GLY A 129 -15.50 -13.00 13.59
N GLY A 130 -14.42 -12.87 12.81
CA GLY A 130 -13.24 -12.10 13.19
C GLY A 130 -13.52 -10.60 13.36
N GLN A 131 -13.01 -10.03 14.46
CA GLN A 131 -13.15 -8.60 14.78
C GLN A 131 -12.00 -7.75 14.21
N ASP A 132 -12.22 -6.44 14.07
CA ASP A 132 -11.22 -5.47 13.60
C ASP A 132 -10.22 -5.00 14.69
N GLY A 133 -10.24 -5.62 15.87
CA GLY A 133 -9.36 -5.25 16.97
C GLY A 133 -7.92 -5.71 16.73
N TYR A 134 -6.94 -4.96 17.25
CA TYR A 134 -5.51 -5.29 17.11
C TYR A 134 -5.18 -6.72 17.53
N HIS A 135 -5.89 -7.29 18.51
CA HIS A 135 -5.70 -8.68 18.94
C HIS A 135 -5.87 -9.69 17.81
N ASN A 136 -6.77 -9.40 16.85
CA ASN A 136 -7.11 -10.21 15.68
C ASN A 136 -6.44 -9.71 14.38
N LEU A 137 -5.69 -8.61 14.41
CA LEU A 137 -4.96 -8.12 13.24
C LEU A 137 -3.52 -8.63 13.25
N GLN A 138 -3.02 -8.96 12.06
CA GLN A 138 -1.63 -9.32 11.81
C GLN A 138 -1.11 -8.67 10.52
N LEU A 139 0.17 -8.37 10.48
CA LEU A 139 0.88 -7.93 9.29
C LEU A 139 1.55 -9.15 8.65
N LEU A 140 1.28 -9.40 7.37
CA LEU A 140 1.86 -10.48 6.57
C LEU A 140 2.63 -9.91 5.38
N HIS A 141 3.63 -10.64 4.87
CA HIS A 141 4.11 -10.37 3.51
C HIS A 141 2.95 -10.54 2.52
N ALA A 142 2.94 -9.78 1.42
CA ALA A 142 1.86 -9.87 0.44
C ALA A 142 1.68 -11.29 -0.11
N HIS A 143 2.77 -12.00 -0.42
CA HIS A 143 2.71 -13.40 -0.84
C HIS A 143 2.20 -14.34 0.26
N CYS A 144 2.57 -14.08 1.52
CA CYS A 144 2.09 -14.86 2.67
C CYS A 144 0.58 -14.67 2.88
N HIS A 145 0.08 -13.45 2.69
CA HIS A 145 -1.36 -13.18 2.72
C HIS A 145 -2.09 -14.00 1.67
N HIS A 146 -1.61 -14.00 0.42
CA HIS A 146 -2.22 -14.81 -0.65
C HIS A 146 -2.26 -16.30 -0.29
N HIS A 147 -1.16 -16.84 0.27
CA HIS A 147 -1.09 -18.24 0.70
C HIS A 147 -2.07 -18.55 1.84
N LYS A 148 -2.16 -17.67 2.84
CA LYS A 148 -3.11 -17.80 3.95
C LYS A 148 -4.54 -17.84 3.43
N THR A 149 -4.93 -16.85 2.63
CA THR A 149 -6.29 -16.77 2.07
C THR A 149 -6.63 -18.03 1.27
N ALA A 150 -5.72 -18.52 0.42
CA ALA A 150 -5.92 -19.77 -0.31
C ALA A 150 -6.09 -21.00 0.61
N SER A 151 -5.32 -21.06 1.70
CA SER A 151 -5.45 -22.12 2.72
C SER A 151 -6.80 -22.08 3.43
N GLU A 152 -7.30 -20.89 3.78
CA GLU A 152 -8.59 -20.70 4.45
C GLU A 152 -9.77 -21.09 3.55
N HIS A 153 -9.70 -20.78 2.26
CA HIS A 153 -10.71 -21.21 1.28
C HIS A 153 -10.78 -22.72 1.13
N ARG A 154 -9.62 -23.41 1.07
CA ARG A 154 -9.57 -24.88 1.05
C ARG A 154 -10.24 -25.50 2.28
N HIS A 155 -9.94 -24.99 3.47
CA HIS A 155 -10.57 -25.48 4.70
C HIS A 155 -12.09 -25.25 4.74
N LYS A 156 -12.59 -24.18 4.10
CA LYS A 156 -14.04 -23.93 4.01
C LYS A 156 -14.74 -24.97 3.12
N GLN A 157 -14.10 -25.41 2.03
CA GLN A 157 -14.65 -26.45 1.15
C GLN A 157 -14.72 -27.80 1.87
N THR A 158 -13.69 -28.16 2.64
CA THR A 158 -13.66 -29.43 3.39
C THR A 158 -14.62 -29.44 4.57
N SER A 159 -14.91 -28.30 5.20
CA SER A 159 -15.82 -28.20 6.34
C SER A 159 -17.29 -27.94 5.97
N GLY A 160 -17.59 -27.78 4.67
CA GLY A 160 -18.92 -27.50 4.13
C GLY A 160 -19.44 -28.60 3.21
N ALA A 161 -18.79 -29.77 3.19
CA ALA A 161 -19.38 -30.98 2.62
C ALA A 161 -20.41 -31.51 3.64
N ASP A 162 -21.60 -30.91 3.64
CA ASP A 162 -22.78 -31.60 4.14
C ASP A 162 -23.05 -32.77 3.19
N ASP A 163 -23.28 -33.96 3.76
CA ASP A 163 -23.46 -35.27 3.09
C ASP A 163 -24.75 -35.35 2.25
N ASN A 164 -24.99 -34.41 1.35
CA ASN A 164 -26.19 -34.39 0.52
C ASN A 164 -25.95 -33.84 -0.89
N SER A 165 -24.92 -34.34 -1.57
CA SER A 165 -24.82 -34.20 -3.03
C SER A 165 -25.15 -35.54 -3.69
N HIS A 166 -26.38 -35.64 -4.19
CA HIS A 166 -26.73 -36.60 -5.22
C HIS A 166 -25.93 -36.21 -6.48
N LEU A 167 -24.81 -36.90 -6.71
CA LEU A 167 -24.11 -36.87 -7.99
C LEU A 167 -25.00 -37.59 -8.99
N THR A 168 -25.85 -36.85 -9.72
CA THR A 168 -26.40 -37.36 -10.97
C THR A 168 -25.26 -37.32 -11.97
N GLU A 169 -24.56 -38.45 -12.16
CA GLU A 169 -23.70 -38.63 -13.33
C GLU A 169 -24.60 -38.57 -14.57
N GLU A 170 -24.47 -37.52 -15.38
CA GLU A 170 -24.94 -37.58 -16.75
C GLU A 170 -24.02 -38.54 -17.51
N PRO A 171 -24.53 -39.64 -18.09
CA PRO A 171 -23.71 -40.55 -18.86
C PRO A 171 -23.27 -39.86 -20.15
N ASP A 172 -21.96 -39.66 -20.30
CA ASP A 172 -21.34 -39.17 -21.53
C ASP A 172 -21.79 -40.05 -22.73
N GLU A 173 -22.41 -39.43 -23.73
CA GLU A 173 -22.72 -40.05 -25.01
C GLU A 173 -21.42 -40.53 -25.68
N ALA A 174 -21.15 -41.83 -25.59
CA ALA A 174 -20.08 -42.47 -26.32
C ALA A 174 -20.35 -42.36 -27.84
N ARG A 175 -19.59 -41.49 -28.53
CA ARG A 175 -19.48 -41.51 -30.00
C ARG A 175 -18.86 -42.82 -30.46
N VAL A 176 -19.70 -43.79 -30.81
CA VAL A 176 -19.29 -45.04 -31.45
C VAL A 176 -19.12 -44.81 -32.96
N SER A 177 -17.90 -44.48 -33.37
CA SER A 177 -17.49 -44.55 -34.77
C SER A 177 -17.18 -46.02 -35.12
N ARG A 178 -17.96 -46.64 -36.02
CA ARG A 178 -17.57 -47.89 -36.70
C ARG A 178 -17.87 -47.81 -38.19
N PRO A 179 -16.85 -47.82 -39.07
CA PRO A 179 -16.99 -48.36 -40.40
C PRO A 179 -16.29 -49.73 -40.43
N VAL A 180 -17.05 -50.80 -40.61
CA VAL A 180 -16.49 -52.12 -40.96
C VAL A 180 -16.67 -52.32 -42.45
N LEU A 181 -15.55 -52.47 -43.14
CA LEU A 181 -15.43 -52.78 -44.55
C LEU A 181 -16.01 -54.18 -44.85
N GLN A 182 -16.78 -54.29 -45.92
CA GLN A 182 -17.23 -55.56 -46.48
C GLN A 182 -16.05 -56.33 -47.10
N PRO A 183 -15.93 -57.65 -46.85
CA PRO A 183 -15.30 -58.57 -47.77
C PRO A 183 -16.36 -59.29 -48.61
N SER A 184 -16.12 -59.31 -49.92
CA SER A 184 -16.88 -60.00 -50.96
C SER A 184 -16.51 -61.48 -51.05
N GLY A 185 -17.54 -62.34 -51.14
CA GLY A 185 -17.56 -63.48 -52.07
C GLY A 185 -17.01 -64.83 -51.61
N GLY A 186 -17.93 -65.82 -51.54
CA GLY A 186 -17.76 -67.07 -52.29
C GLY A 186 -17.69 -68.37 -51.49
N GLY A 187 -18.74 -69.20 -51.62
CA GLY A 187 -18.62 -70.65 -51.72
C GLY A 187 -19.35 -71.49 -50.66
N ASP A 188 -20.57 -71.90 -50.98
CA ASP A 188 -21.24 -73.06 -50.37
C ASP A 188 -20.70 -74.37 -50.97
N PRO A 189 -20.69 -75.48 -50.22
CA PRO A 189 -20.83 -76.81 -50.80
C PRO A 189 -22.08 -77.51 -50.26
N VAL A 190 -22.94 -77.96 -51.17
CA VAL A 190 -23.88 -79.07 -50.92
C VAL A 190 -23.41 -80.24 -51.79
N ALA A 191 -23.61 -81.44 -51.25
CA ALA A 191 -23.26 -82.77 -51.74
C ALA A 191 -23.39 -83.00 -53.27
#